data_AF-A0A9P4GCE3-F1
#
_entry.id   AF-A0A9P4GCE3-F1
#
_cell.length_a   1.000
_cell.length_b   1.000
_cell.length_c   1.000
_cell.angle_alpha   90.00
_cell.angle_beta   90.00
_cell.angle_gamma   90.00
#
_symmetry.space_group_name_H-M   'P 1'
#
loop_
_entity.id
_entity.type
_entity.pdbx_description
1 polymer ?
#
loop_
_entity_poly.entity_id
_entity_poly.type
_entity_poly.pdbx_seq_one_letter_code
_entity_poly.pdbx_strand_id
1 'polypeptide(L)'
;MSNGIRRTGSVSDSERDPVLRRKVGDLTRKLDAMTLKYDTLKETASLGKESNFEQLRKSTEQIAKDQDAVIKALKQQNSELQSRTSDLAAVKKELAQLSKENARLNTENKKLADSLAAAQGESKTLSNKLAAARAAPPEPKNVPGSAIKNRSNGVVLPGAAETAKEAQLAKQKIDLYSDLTNLVVLGMKRNEHEEDVYDCLQTGRNGTLHFHLTVVSGSDSYEDTEFIYQPLLNEQRDKELLDLLPDYLTEEIYFPRGQAAKFYCKVVDSMSKRIVLEDE
;
A
#
# COMPACT_ATOMS: atom_id res chain seq x y z
N MET A 1 -105.53 -18.74 86.08
CA MET A 1 -105.87 -17.34 85.75
C MET A 1 -104.84 -16.81 84.76
N SER A 2 -105.33 -16.22 83.66
CA SER A 2 -104.63 -15.45 82.60
C SER A 2 -103.52 -16.14 81.79
N ASN A 3 -103.75 -16.45 80.51
CA ASN A 3 -103.59 -15.58 79.31
C ASN A 3 -102.12 -15.18 79.09
N GLY A 4 -101.46 -15.36 77.94
CA GLY A 4 -101.83 -15.75 76.59
C GLY A 4 -100.65 -15.42 75.67
N ILE A 5 -100.49 -16.18 74.58
CA ILE A 5 -99.45 -16.04 73.54
C ILE A 5 -99.50 -14.64 72.88
N ARG A 6 -98.34 -14.04 72.55
CA ARG A 6 -98.13 -13.27 71.31
C ARG A 6 -96.65 -12.95 70.99
N ARG A 7 -96.21 -13.48 69.85
CA ARG A 7 -95.15 -12.93 68.97
C ARG A 7 -95.60 -11.57 68.42
N THR A 8 -94.71 -10.57 68.47
CA THR A 8 -94.53 -9.42 67.54
C THR A 8 -93.11 -8.88 67.85
N GLY A 9 -92.11 -8.75 66.99
CA GLY A 9 -92.10 -8.53 65.56
C GLY A 9 -92.09 -7.03 65.24
N SER A 10 -90.89 -6.44 65.04
CA SER A 10 -90.61 -5.18 64.29
C SER A 10 -91.23 -3.88 64.87
N VAL A 11 -90.73 -2.65 64.79
CA VAL A 11 -89.73 -1.87 64.04
C VAL A 11 -89.42 -0.65 64.97
N SER A 12 -88.31 0.10 64.89
CA SER A 12 -88.19 1.25 63.97
C SER A 12 -86.76 1.81 63.96
N ASP A 13 -86.01 1.40 62.95
CA ASP A 13 -84.90 2.11 62.31
C ASP A 13 -85.46 3.35 61.58
N SER A 14 -85.92 4.36 62.32
CA SER A 14 -86.62 5.52 61.73
C SER A 14 -86.10 6.88 62.17
N GLU A 15 -84.91 6.97 62.78
CA GLU A 15 -84.24 8.26 63.02
C GLU A 15 -82.71 8.19 62.88
N ARG A 16 -82.16 7.29 62.05
CA ARG A 16 -80.77 7.48 61.58
C ARG A 16 -80.80 8.58 60.52
N ASP A 17 -80.71 9.83 60.99
CA ASP A 17 -80.74 11.06 60.21
C ASP A 17 -80.11 10.85 58.81
N PRO A 18 -80.91 10.94 57.72
CA PRO A 18 -80.43 10.78 56.35
C PRO A 18 -79.24 11.68 56.03
N VAL A 19 -79.15 12.84 56.68
CA VAL A 19 -78.04 13.78 56.53
C VAL A 19 -76.75 13.21 57.14
N LEU A 20 -76.81 12.54 58.29
CA LEU A 20 -75.64 11.87 58.89
C LEU A 20 -75.17 10.69 58.04
N ARG A 21 -76.09 9.84 57.53
CA ARG A 21 -75.70 8.73 56.63
C ARG A 21 -75.03 9.26 55.36
N ARG A 22 -75.55 10.34 54.78
CA ARG A 22 -74.94 11.00 53.62
C ARG A 22 -73.56 11.58 53.94
N LYS A 23 -73.41 12.28 55.07
CA LYS A 23 -72.11 12.80 55.53
C LYS A 23 -71.08 11.71 55.78
N VAL A 24 -71.48 10.58 56.39
CA VAL A 24 -70.59 9.43 56.59
C VAL A 24 -70.17 8.84 55.24
N GLY A 25 -71.10 8.63 54.31
CA GLY A 25 -70.77 8.16 52.96
C GLY A 25 -69.85 9.13 52.20
N ASP A 26 -70.08 10.44 52.32
CA ASP A 26 -69.23 11.47 51.71
C ASP A 26 -67.84 11.52 52.36
N LEU A 27 -67.73 11.30 53.68
CA LEU A 27 -66.46 11.20 54.39
C LEU A 27 -65.69 9.92 54.04
N THR A 28 -66.37 8.77 53.93
CA THR A 28 -65.79 7.51 53.46
C THR A 28 -65.25 7.67 52.04
N ARG A 29 -66.05 8.24 51.12
CA ARG A 29 -65.57 8.53 49.75
C ARG A 29 -64.37 9.46 49.73
N LYS A 30 -64.33 10.49 50.60
CA LYS A 30 -63.17 11.38 50.72
C LYS A 30 -61.95 10.65 51.27
N LEU A 31 -62.13 9.79 52.26
CA LEU A 31 -61.06 8.97 52.83
C LEU A 31 -60.49 8.04 51.76
N ASP A 32 -61.33 7.30 51.06
CA ASP A 32 -60.92 6.38 49.99
C ASP A 32 -60.22 7.14 48.85
N ALA A 33 -60.74 8.30 48.45
CA ALA A 33 -60.12 9.14 47.44
C ALA A 33 -58.75 9.70 47.90
N MET A 34 -58.58 9.99 49.19
CA MET A 34 -57.31 10.44 49.75
C MET A 34 -56.30 9.30 49.84
N THR A 35 -56.73 8.11 50.26
CA THR A 35 -55.88 6.90 50.29
C THR A 35 -55.40 6.55 48.88
N LEU A 36 -56.30 6.54 47.90
CA LEU A 36 -55.93 6.28 46.50
C LEU A 36 -54.90 7.31 46.00
N LYS A 37 -55.11 8.60 46.27
CA LYS A 37 -54.13 9.64 45.88
C LYS A 37 -52.78 9.48 46.57
N TYR A 38 -52.77 9.09 47.85
CA TYR A 38 -51.54 8.84 48.59
C TYR A 38 -50.79 7.65 48.01
N ASP A 39 -51.48 6.54 47.74
CA ASP A 39 -50.89 5.34 47.16
C ASP A 39 -50.35 5.61 45.76
N THR A 40 -51.11 6.30 44.90
CA THR A 40 -50.63 6.72 43.57
C THR A 40 -49.41 7.63 43.68
N LEU A 41 -49.40 8.61 44.60
CA LEU A 41 -48.26 9.51 44.77
C LEU A 41 -47.02 8.77 45.30
N LYS A 42 -47.22 7.82 46.21
CA LYS A 42 -46.16 6.97 46.74
C LYS A 42 -45.57 6.07 45.65
N GLU A 43 -46.42 5.42 44.86
CA GLU A 43 -45.99 4.54 43.76
C GLU A 43 -45.24 5.33 42.69
N THR A 44 -45.80 6.46 42.24
CA THR A 44 -45.13 7.34 41.27
C THR A 44 -43.79 7.90 41.78
N ALA A 45 -43.70 8.25 43.06
CA ALA A 45 -42.45 8.69 43.67
C ALA A 45 -41.41 7.55 43.76
N SER A 46 -41.83 6.32 44.05
CA SER A 46 -40.94 5.16 44.08
C SER A 46 -40.46 4.79 42.67
N LEU A 47 -41.37 4.69 41.70
CA LEU A 47 -41.05 4.39 40.30
C LEU A 47 -40.10 5.42 39.68
N GLY A 48 -40.31 6.72 39.99
CA GLY A 48 -39.42 7.78 39.53
C GLY A 48 -38.00 7.65 40.09
N LYS A 49 -37.85 7.27 41.37
CA LYS A 49 -36.54 7.04 42.00
C LYS A 49 -35.86 5.80 41.46
N GLU A 50 -36.58 4.70 41.28
CA GLU A 50 -36.06 3.46 40.72
C GLU A 50 -35.59 3.64 39.28
N SER A 51 -36.38 4.33 38.45
CA SER A 51 -36.02 4.65 37.07
C SER A 51 -34.76 5.53 36.98
N ASN A 52 -34.67 6.57 37.81
CA ASN A 52 -33.47 7.42 37.85
C ASN A 52 -32.24 6.64 38.31
N PHE A 53 -32.37 5.82 39.36
CA PHE A 53 -31.28 4.97 39.83
C PHE A 53 -30.81 3.97 38.76
N GLU A 54 -31.75 3.34 38.04
CA GLU A 54 -31.41 2.43 36.95
C GLU A 54 -30.70 3.14 35.79
N GLN A 55 -31.14 4.34 35.42
CA GLN A 55 -30.47 5.16 34.40
C GLN A 55 -29.05 5.55 34.82
N LEU A 56 -28.86 6.01 36.06
CA LEU A 56 -27.55 6.40 36.58
C LEU A 56 -26.61 5.20 36.66
N ARG A 57 -27.12 4.03 37.07
CA ARG A 57 -26.38 2.77 37.07
C ARG A 57 -25.95 2.38 35.67
N LYS A 58 -26.87 2.36 34.70
CA LYS A 58 -26.55 2.04 33.29
C LYS A 58 -25.50 3.00 32.71
N SER A 59 -25.65 4.30 32.97
CA SER A 59 -24.69 5.31 32.53
C SER A 59 -23.31 5.07 33.15
N THR A 60 -23.24 4.78 34.44
CA THR A 60 -21.96 4.51 35.13
C THR A 60 -21.30 3.23 34.64
N GLU A 61 -22.07 2.16 34.44
CA GLU A 61 -21.58 0.90 33.86
C GLU A 61 -21.08 1.09 32.42
N GLN A 62 -21.76 1.93 31.62
CA GLN A 62 -21.31 2.24 30.27
C GLN A 62 -20.03 3.07 30.27
N ILE A 63 -19.95 4.11 31.11
CA ILE A 63 -18.75 4.93 31.26
C ILE A 63 -17.55 4.06 31.67
N ALA A 64 -17.74 3.12 32.60
CA ALA A 64 -16.69 2.20 33.02
C ALA A 64 -16.19 1.33 31.84
N LYS A 65 -17.13 0.77 31.05
CA LYS A 65 -16.77 -0.01 29.85
C LYS A 65 -16.03 0.83 28.81
N ASP A 66 -16.47 2.05 28.55
CA ASP A 66 -15.84 2.95 27.59
C ASP A 66 -14.44 3.35 28.06
N GLN A 67 -14.25 3.61 29.36
CA GLN A 67 -12.95 3.88 29.95
C GLN A 67 -12.00 2.69 29.82
N ASP A 68 -12.45 1.47 30.12
CA ASP A 68 -11.65 0.26 29.95
C ASP A 68 -11.25 0.03 28.49
N ALA A 69 -12.16 0.28 27.55
CA ALA A 69 -11.89 0.20 26.12
C ALA A 69 -10.79 1.20 25.69
N VAL A 70 -10.87 2.44 26.17
CA VAL A 70 -9.86 3.48 25.90
C VAL A 70 -8.51 3.11 26.52
N ILE A 71 -8.49 2.62 27.76
CA ILE A 71 -7.26 2.18 28.42
C ILE A 71 -6.61 1.03 27.65
N LYS A 72 -7.40 0.07 27.17
CA LYS A 72 -6.92 -1.04 26.35
C LYS A 72 -6.32 -0.54 25.03
N ALA A 73 -7.02 0.35 24.33
CA ALA A 73 -6.56 0.93 23.07
C ALA A 73 -5.24 1.71 23.26
N LEU A 74 -5.14 2.54 24.31
CA LEU A 74 -3.92 3.29 24.61
C LEU A 74 -2.73 2.38 24.96
N LYS A 75 -2.96 1.30 25.70
CA LYS A 75 -1.92 0.29 25.98
C LYS A 75 -1.43 -0.40 24.72
N GLN A 76 -2.35 -0.76 23.82
CA GLN A 76 -2.02 -1.34 22.53
C GLN A 76 -1.20 -0.35 21.68
N GLN A 77 -1.63 0.90 21.57
CA GLN A 77 -0.89 1.95 20.86
C GLN A 77 0.52 2.17 21.43
N ASN A 78 0.68 2.17 22.76
CA ASN A 78 2.01 2.28 23.37
C ASN A 78 2.92 1.09 23.04
N SER A 79 2.38 -0.13 23.01
CA SER A 79 3.14 -1.32 22.59
C SER A 79 3.57 -1.23 21.12
N GLU A 80 2.67 -0.80 20.23
CA GLU A 80 2.97 -0.60 18.81
C GLU A 80 3.99 0.51 18.57
N LEU A 81 3.93 1.60 19.35
CA LEU A 81 4.93 2.68 19.28
C LEU A 81 6.30 2.20 19.76
N GLN A 82 6.36 1.37 20.79
CA GLN A 82 7.61 0.79 21.27
C GLN A 82 8.24 -0.15 20.22
N SER A 83 7.46 -1.02 19.58
CA SER A 83 7.97 -1.89 18.52
C SER A 83 8.48 -1.09 17.32
N ARG A 84 7.69 -0.13 16.84
CA ARG A 84 8.09 0.76 15.73
C ARG A 84 9.36 1.55 16.04
N THR A 85 9.55 1.97 17.30
CA THR A 85 10.77 2.67 17.72
C THR A 85 11.99 1.76 17.66
N SER A 86 11.84 0.48 18.04
CA SER A 86 12.92 -0.51 17.92
C SER A 86 13.28 -0.83 16.47
N ASP A 87 12.28 -0.95 15.58
CA ASP A 87 12.49 -1.18 14.15
C ASP A 87 13.21 0.01 13.50
N LEU A 88 12.79 1.23 13.84
CA LEU A 88 13.43 2.45 13.36
C LEU A 88 14.90 2.52 13.78
N ALA A 89 15.23 2.11 15.00
CA ALA A 89 16.61 2.03 15.47
C ALA A 89 17.43 0.99 14.68
N ALA A 90 16.84 -0.17 14.36
CA ALA A 90 17.48 -1.20 13.55
C ALA A 90 17.74 -0.72 12.11
N VAL A 91 16.73 -0.14 11.44
CA VAL A 91 16.85 0.41 10.08
C VAL A 91 17.90 1.52 10.02
N LYS A 92 17.98 2.40 11.03
CA LYS A 92 19.03 3.42 11.10
C LYS A 92 20.44 2.81 11.15
N LYS A 93 20.61 1.70 11.87
CA LYS A 93 21.89 0.98 11.94
C LYS A 93 22.25 0.37 10.60
N GLU A 94 21.29 -0.27 9.92
CA GLU A 94 21.49 -0.82 8.57
C GLU A 94 21.82 0.27 7.55
N LEU A 95 21.12 1.41 7.58
CA LEU A 95 21.40 2.56 6.72
C LEU A 95 22.84 3.06 6.90
N ALA A 96 23.31 3.17 8.16
CA ALA A 96 24.68 3.58 8.46
C ALA A 96 25.71 2.55 7.95
N GLN A 97 25.40 1.25 8.06
CA GLN A 97 26.25 0.18 7.54
C GLN A 97 26.33 0.21 6.01
N LEU A 98 25.18 0.30 5.33
CA LEU A 98 25.10 0.40 3.86
C LEU A 98 25.78 1.66 3.34
N SER A 99 25.65 2.79 4.04
CA SER A 99 26.36 4.03 3.70
C SER A 99 27.88 3.85 3.74
N LYS A 100 28.39 3.18 4.78
CA LYS A 100 29.82 2.88 4.92
C LYS A 100 30.30 1.92 3.83
N GLU A 101 29.51 0.92 3.50
CA GLU A 101 29.82 -0.05 2.43
C GLU A 101 29.82 0.61 1.05
N ASN A 102 28.84 1.46 0.75
CA ASN A 102 28.82 2.27 -0.48
C ASN A 102 30.06 3.17 -0.59
N ALA A 103 30.45 3.83 0.51
CA ALA A 103 31.67 4.63 0.52
C ALA A 103 32.90 3.78 0.20
N ARG A 104 33.01 2.58 0.78
CA ARG A 104 34.09 1.63 0.50
C ARG A 104 34.09 1.19 -0.96
N LEU A 105 32.96 0.71 -1.49
CA LEU A 105 32.83 0.27 -2.88
C LEU A 105 33.18 1.40 -3.86
N ASN A 106 32.79 2.63 -3.56
CA ASN A 106 33.13 3.77 -4.40
C ASN A 106 34.64 4.06 -4.40
N THR A 107 35.33 3.90 -3.27
CA THR A 107 36.81 4.00 -3.24
C THR A 107 37.49 2.87 -4.00
N GLU A 108 36.93 1.66 -3.96
CA GLU A 108 37.46 0.49 -4.68
C GLU A 108 37.26 0.64 -6.19
N ASN A 109 36.08 1.09 -6.63
CA ASN A 109 35.81 1.43 -8.03
C ASN A 109 36.78 2.49 -8.57
N LYS A 110 37.08 3.54 -7.79
CA LYS A 110 38.10 4.53 -8.17
C LYS A 110 39.48 3.91 -8.36
N LYS A 111 39.92 3.08 -7.40
CA LYS A 111 41.22 2.39 -7.48
C LYS A 111 41.30 1.46 -8.70
N LEU A 112 40.23 0.70 -8.97
CA LEU A 112 40.16 -0.19 -10.13
C LEU A 112 40.17 0.60 -11.44
N ALA A 113 39.46 1.74 -11.51
CA ALA A 113 39.49 2.61 -12.67
C ALA A 113 40.89 3.20 -12.93
N ASP A 114 41.58 3.64 -11.88
CA ASP A 114 42.96 4.14 -11.97
C ASP A 114 43.92 3.02 -12.44
N SER A 115 43.77 1.81 -11.90
CA SER A 115 44.55 0.64 -12.30
C SER A 115 44.30 0.24 -13.75
N LEU A 116 43.04 0.29 -14.20
CA LEU A 116 42.66 0.01 -15.58
C LEU A 116 43.27 1.07 -16.53
N ALA A 117 43.21 2.34 -16.16
CA ALA A 117 43.82 3.42 -16.94
C ALA A 117 45.34 3.26 -17.06
N ALA A 118 46.02 2.88 -15.97
CA ALA A 118 47.45 2.59 -15.97
C ALA A 118 47.80 1.41 -16.90
N ALA A 119 47.08 0.28 -16.78
CA ALA A 119 47.28 -0.89 -17.62
C ALA A 119 47.04 -0.59 -19.11
N GLN A 120 46.01 0.20 -19.44
CA GLN A 120 45.76 0.66 -20.81
C GLN A 120 46.89 1.55 -21.34
N GLY A 121 47.45 2.42 -20.50
CA GLY A 121 48.61 3.26 -20.85
C GLY A 121 49.87 2.45 -21.12
N GLU A 122 50.15 1.45 -20.28
CA GLU A 122 51.25 0.50 -20.46
C GLU A 122 51.09 -0.32 -21.74
N SER A 123 49.89 -0.86 -21.99
CA SER A 123 49.60 -1.61 -23.22
C SER A 123 49.80 -0.76 -24.47
N LYS A 124 49.38 0.51 -24.47
CA LYS A 124 49.65 1.44 -25.58
C LYS A 124 51.15 1.69 -25.75
N THR A 125 51.86 1.89 -24.65
CA THR A 125 53.31 2.09 -24.67
C THR A 125 54.06 0.88 -25.23
N LEU A 126 53.68 -0.33 -24.79
CA LEU A 126 54.24 -1.58 -25.29
C LEU A 126 53.90 -1.80 -26.76
N SER A 127 52.66 -1.54 -27.17
CA SER A 127 52.25 -1.61 -28.58
C SER A 127 53.06 -0.65 -29.45
N ASN A 128 53.30 0.58 -28.99
CA ASN A 128 54.12 1.57 -29.70
C ASN A 128 55.59 1.12 -29.78
N LYS A 129 56.16 0.59 -28.68
CA LYS A 129 57.52 0.03 -28.68
C LYS A 129 57.66 -1.15 -29.63
N LEU A 130 56.66 -2.02 -29.68
CA LEU A 130 56.63 -3.19 -30.55
C LEU A 130 56.48 -2.79 -32.02
N ALA A 131 55.65 -1.79 -32.33
CA ALA A 131 55.59 -1.21 -33.67
C ALA A 131 56.92 -0.56 -34.08
N ALA A 132 57.57 0.19 -33.18
CA ALA A 132 58.88 0.78 -33.43
C ALA A 132 59.98 -0.27 -33.64
N ALA A 133 59.99 -1.35 -32.85
CA ALA A 133 60.92 -2.46 -33.01
C ALA A 133 60.69 -3.23 -34.33
N ARG A 134 59.43 -3.35 -34.78
CA ARG A 134 59.09 -3.93 -36.10
C ARG A 134 59.43 -3.00 -37.27
N ALA A 135 59.48 -1.69 -37.05
CA ALA A 135 59.85 -0.69 -38.05
C ALA A 135 61.36 -0.38 -38.10
N ALA A 136 62.15 -0.89 -37.15
CA ALA A 136 63.60 -0.78 -37.16
C ALA A 136 64.18 -1.69 -38.27
N PRO A 137 64.87 -1.15 -39.29
CA PRO A 137 65.53 -1.96 -40.30
C PRO A 137 66.85 -2.56 -39.76
N PRO A 138 67.35 -3.68 -40.33
CA PRO A 138 68.72 -4.10 -40.11
C PRO A 138 69.70 -3.01 -40.63
N GLU A 139 70.79 -2.81 -39.87
CA GLU A 139 71.91 -1.88 -40.07
C GLU A 139 72.49 -1.79 -41.53
N PRO A 140 73.25 -0.72 -41.87
CA PRO A 140 72.88 0.22 -42.92
C PRO A 140 73.60 0.02 -44.27
N LYS A 141 72.89 0.35 -45.36
CA LYS A 141 73.49 0.81 -46.63
C LYS A 141 72.75 2.04 -47.16
N ASN A 142 73.34 3.20 -46.89
CA ASN A 142 73.41 4.41 -47.71
C ASN A 142 72.36 4.62 -48.82
N VAL A 143 71.41 5.56 -48.65
CA VAL A 143 71.02 6.57 -49.66
C VAL A 143 70.07 7.63 -49.06
N PRO A 144 70.21 8.93 -49.38
CA PRO A 144 69.33 9.99 -48.91
C PRO A 144 68.17 10.24 -49.89
N GLY A 145 66.93 10.23 -49.41
CA GLY A 145 65.75 10.44 -50.25
C GLY A 145 64.52 10.91 -49.47
N SER A 146 64.26 12.22 -49.55
CA SER A 146 62.97 12.92 -49.55
C SER A 146 61.76 12.43 -48.72
N ALA A 147 61.39 13.29 -47.77
CA ALA A 147 60.04 13.85 -47.58
C ALA A 147 58.83 12.90 -47.64
N ILE A 148 58.38 12.41 -46.47
CA ILE A 148 56.97 12.08 -46.24
C ILE A 148 56.51 12.70 -44.90
N LYS A 149 55.65 13.70 -45.06
CA LYS A 149 54.87 14.39 -44.03
C LYS A 149 53.65 13.55 -43.72
N ASN A 150 53.43 13.15 -42.46
CA ASN A 150 52.10 12.77 -41.98
C ASN A 150 51.90 13.31 -40.56
N ARG A 151 51.38 14.54 -40.47
CA ARG A 151 50.79 15.07 -39.23
C ARG A 151 49.35 14.55 -39.19
N SER A 152 49.08 13.59 -38.31
CA SER A 152 47.72 13.29 -37.87
C SER A 152 47.28 14.39 -36.90
N ASN A 153 46.68 15.45 -37.44
CA ASN A 153 45.93 16.39 -36.62
C ASN A 153 44.77 15.62 -35.96
N GLY A 154 44.80 15.55 -34.63
CA GLY A 154 43.64 15.20 -33.83
C GLY A 154 42.53 16.20 -34.09
N VAL A 155 41.62 15.86 -34.99
CA VAL A 155 40.31 16.49 -35.09
C VAL A 155 39.53 15.99 -33.89
N VAL A 156 39.42 16.83 -32.87
CA VAL A 156 38.38 16.68 -31.85
C VAL A 156 37.06 16.92 -32.60
N LEU A 157 36.37 15.83 -32.93
CA LEU A 157 35.09 15.85 -33.62
C LEU A 157 34.08 16.70 -32.82
N PRO A 158 33.43 17.72 -33.43
CA PRO A 158 32.41 18.53 -32.76
C PRO A 158 31.12 17.79 -32.38
N GLY A 159 30.98 16.50 -32.67
CA GLY A 159 29.73 15.74 -32.49
C GLY A 159 29.56 15.05 -31.14
N ALA A 160 30.63 14.79 -30.38
CA ALA A 160 30.53 13.99 -29.14
C ALA A 160 29.72 14.68 -28.03
N ALA A 161 29.75 16.02 -27.97
CA ALA A 161 29.00 16.80 -26.99
C ALA A 161 27.49 16.86 -27.31
N GLU A 162 27.13 16.78 -28.59
CA GLU A 162 25.74 16.81 -29.04
C GLU A 162 25.08 15.44 -28.83
N THR A 163 25.76 14.35 -29.19
CA THR A 163 25.32 12.98 -28.89
C THR A 163 25.18 12.70 -27.40
N ALA A 164 26.07 13.26 -26.56
CA ALA A 164 25.97 13.13 -25.11
C ALA A 164 24.74 13.85 -24.52
N LYS A 165 24.39 15.03 -25.06
CA LYS A 165 23.19 15.77 -24.67
C LYS A 165 21.92 15.05 -25.11
N GLU A 166 21.91 14.51 -26.33
CA GLU A 166 20.77 13.75 -26.85
C GLU A 166 20.52 12.47 -26.05
N ALA A 167 21.58 11.74 -25.69
CA ALA A 167 21.48 10.58 -24.80
C ALA A 167 20.97 10.94 -23.40
N GLN A 168 21.41 12.07 -22.84
CA GLN A 168 20.90 12.56 -21.55
C GLN A 168 19.42 12.94 -21.63
N LEU A 169 19.00 13.60 -22.71
CA LEU A 169 17.60 13.95 -22.94
C LEU A 169 16.73 12.69 -23.12
N ALA A 170 17.20 11.70 -23.87
CA ALA A 170 16.51 10.43 -24.05
C ALA A 170 16.31 9.71 -22.72
N LYS A 171 17.35 9.68 -21.86
CA LYS A 171 17.25 9.13 -20.51
C LYS A 171 16.20 9.86 -19.67
N GLN A 172 16.23 11.20 -19.65
CA GLN A 172 15.25 11.99 -18.89
C GLN A 172 13.80 11.75 -19.34
N LYS A 173 13.58 11.53 -20.64
CA LYS A 173 12.24 11.16 -21.15
C LYS A 173 11.80 9.80 -20.62
N ILE A 174 12.70 8.80 -20.63
CA ILE A 174 12.41 7.46 -20.10
C ILE A 174 12.16 7.51 -18.59
N ASP A 175 12.98 8.26 -17.83
CA ASP A 175 12.82 8.45 -16.39
C ASP A 175 11.45 9.07 -16.08
N LEU A 176 11.02 10.09 -16.83
CA LEU A 176 9.69 10.68 -16.68
C LEU A 176 8.57 9.67 -16.98
N TYR A 177 8.68 8.88 -18.04
CA TYR A 177 7.69 7.84 -18.33
C TYR A 177 7.66 6.79 -17.21
N SER A 178 8.80 6.38 -16.69
CA SER A 178 8.91 5.49 -15.55
C SER A 178 8.18 6.05 -14.32
N ASP A 179 8.40 7.32 -13.98
CA ASP A 179 7.73 7.98 -12.85
C ASP A 179 6.21 8.06 -13.01
N LEU A 180 5.72 8.24 -14.24
CA LEU A 180 4.28 8.34 -14.53
C LEU A 180 3.57 6.99 -14.61
N THR A 181 4.27 5.95 -15.05
CA THR A 181 3.69 4.64 -15.37
C THR A 181 4.04 3.56 -14.35
N ASN A 182 5.07 3.79 -13.54
CA ASN A 182 5.75 2.76 -12.75
C ASN A 182 6.23 1.55 -13.57
N LEU A 183 6.43 1.75 -14.89
CA LEU A 183 6.97 0.76 -15.81
C LEU A 183 8.41 1.13 -16.16
N VAL A 184 9.32 0.20 -15.93
CA VAL A 184 10.73 0.35 -16.28
C VAL A 184 11.07 -0.65 -17.37
N VAL A 185 11.67 -0.17 -18.47
CA VAL A 185 12.29 -1.04 -19.48
C VAL A 185 13.77 -1.20 -19.11
N LEU A 186 14.15 -2.38 -18.60
CA LEU A 186 15.50 -2.68 -18.12
C LEU A 186 16.50 -2.80 -19.26
N GLY A 187 16.05 -3.30 -20.41
CA GLY A 187 16.88 -3.46 -21.59
C GLY A 187 16.09 -3.98 -22.77
N MET A 188 16.77 -3.98 -23.92
CA MET A 188 16.28 -4.53 -25.18
C MET A 188 17.30 -5.54 -25.67
N LYS A 189 16.83 -6.74 -26.03
CA LYS A 189 17.62 -7.80 -26.64
C LYS A 189 16.98 -8.19 -27.95
N ARG A 190 17.78 -8.62 -28.92
CA ARG A 190 17.29 -9.14 -30.19
C ARG A 190 17.38 -10.66 -30.13
N ASN A 191 16.28 -11.36 -30.38
CA ASN A 191 16.25 -12.83 -30.31
C ASN A 191 16.86 -13.46 -31.58
N GLU A 192 16.90 -14.79 -31.62
CA GLU A 192 17.42 -15.58 -32.76
C GLU A 192 16.62 -15.39 -34.06
N HIS A 193 15.37 -14.91 -33.95
CA HIS A 193 14.47 -14.59 -35.06
C HIS A 193 14.52 -13.10 -35.47
N GLU A 194 15.50 -12.34 -34.97
CA GLU A 194 15.65 -10.90 -35.18
C GLU A 194 14.49 -10.03 -34.61
N GLU A 195 13.73 -10.57 -33.68
CA GLU A 195 12.65 -9.84 -33.00
C GLU A 195 13.19 -9.10 -31.78
N ASP A 196 12.58 -7.95 -31.50
CA ASP A 196 12.99 -7.07 -30.41
C ASP A 196 12.27 -7.48 -29.13
N VAL A 197 13.03 -8.01 -28.16
CA VAL A 197 12.58 -8.45 -26.83
C VAL A 197 12.90 -7.38 -25.80
N TYR A 198 11.87 -6.82 -25.19
CA TYR A 198 11.98 -5.83 -24.13
C TYR A 198 11.84 -6.49 -22.77
N ASP A 199 12.77 -6.21 -21.88
CA ASP A 199 12.74 -6.65 -20.49
C ASP A 199 12.05 -5.57 -19.64
N CYS A 200 10.86 -5.88 -19.13
CA CYS A 200 9.94 -4.91 -18.54
C CYS A 200 9.62 -5.24 -17.08
N LEU A 201 9.71 -4.22 -16.22
CA LEU A 201 9.43 -4.32 -14.80
C LEU A 201 8.33 -3.33 -14.42
N GLN A 202 7.13 -3.83 -14.11
CA GLN A 202 6.03 -3.02 -13.60
C GLN A 202 6.01 -3.09 -12.08
N THR A 203 6.12 -1.93 -11.42
CA THR A 203 5.98 -1.84 -9.96
C THR A 203 4.59 -1.34 -9.59
N GLY A 204 4.03 -1.86 -8.50
CA GLY A 204 2.74 -1.45 -7.96
C GLY A 204 2.69 -1.58 -6.44
N ARG A 205 1.49 -1.42 -5.87
CA ARG A 205 1.27 -1.57 -4.43
C ARG A 205 1.35 -3.03 -3.98
N ASN A 206 1.00 -3.94 -4.89
CA ASN A 206 0.90 -5.38 -4.62
C ASN A 206 2.18 -6.14 -5.00
N GLY A 207 3.29 -5.43 -5.22
CA GLY A 207 4.58 -6.01 -5.60
C GLY A 207 5.08 -5.53 -6.97
N THR A 208 5.88 -6.38 -7.61
CA THR A 208 6.52 -6.07 -8.88
C THR A 208 6.30 -7.21 -9.86
N LEU A 209 5.74 -6.90 -11.03
CA LEU A 209 5.54 -7.84 -12.13
C LEU A 209 6.68 -7.71 -13.14
N HIS A 210 7.45 -8.78 -13.28
CA HIS A 210 8.55 -8.87 -14.25
C HIS A 210 8.07 -9.67 -15.47
N PHE A 211 8.29 -9.15 -16.67
CA PHE A 211 7.88 -9.81 -17.91
C PHE A 211 8.74 -9.39 -19.10
N HIS A 212 8.79 -10.25 -20.11
CA HIS A 212 9.31 -9.88 -21.43
C HIS A 212 8.17 -9.52 -22.36
N LEU A 213 8.42 -8.52 -23.22
CA LEU A 213 7.53 -8.16 -24.31
C LEU A 213 8.29 -8.24 -25.63
N THR A 214 7.94 -9.19 -26.49
CA THR A 214 8.55 -9.34 -27.81
C THR A 214 7.69 -8.65 -28.85
N VAL A 215 8.32 -7.87 -29.72
CA VAL A 215 7.66 -7.20 -30.85
C VAL A 215 8.07 -7.91 -32.14
N VAL A 216 7.14 -8.64 -32.73
CA VAL A 216 7.38 -9.40 -33.96
C VAL A 216 7.41 -8.44 -35.14
N SER A 217 8.59 -8.26 -35.74
CA SER A 217 8.77 -7.37 -36.88
C SER A 217 8.46 -8.10 -38.18
N GLY A 218 7.24 -7.93 -38.72
CA GLY A 218 6.87 -8.60 -39.97
C GLY A 218 5.50 -8.29 -40.59
N SER A 219 4.69 -7.42 -39.98
CA SER A 219 3.37 -7.05 -40.53
C SER A 219 3.45 -5.82 -41.46
N ASP A 220 2.72 -5.85 -42.58
CA ASP A 220 2.60 -4.72 -43.52
C ASP A 220 1.85 -3.50 -42.91
N SER A 221 1.17 -3.71 -41.79
CA SER A 221 0.34 -2.75 -41.07
C SER A 221 0.84 -2.59 -39.63
N TYR A 222 1.02 -1.33 -39.20
CA TYR A 222 1.53 -0.98 -37.87
C TYR A 222 0.64 -1.48 -36.72
N GLU A 223 -0.68 -1.52 -36.94
CA GLU A 223 -1.65 -1.93 -35.91
C GLU A 223 -1.70 -3.45 -35.73
N ASP A 224 -1.33 -4.20 -36.78
CA ASP A 224 -1.36 -5.66 -36.82
C ASP A 224 -0.06 -6.32 -36.35
N THR A 225 0.94 -5.51 -35.95
CA THR A 225 2.19 -6.01 -35.37
C THR A 225 1.88 -6.79 -34.09
N GLU A 226 2.25 -8.07 -34.04
CA GLU A 226 1.98 -8.94 -32.89
C GLU A 226 2.98 -8.69 -31.76
N PHE A 227 2.43 -8.62 -30.55
CA PHE A 227 3.16 -8.51 -29.29
C PHE A 227 3.02 -9.83 -28.55
N ILE A 228 4.13 -10.34 -28.05
CA ILE A 228 4.20 -11.55 -27.23
C ILE A 228 4.55 -11.13 -25.81
N TYR A 229 3.66 -11.40 -24.87
CA TYR A 229 3.89 -11.19 -23.45
C TYR A 229 4.30 -12.50 -22.80
N GLN A 230 5.43 -12.49 -22.09
CA GLN A 230 5.91 -13.64 -21.34
C GLN A 230 6.20 -13.25 -19.88
N PRO A 231 5.41 -13.72 -18.91
CA PRO A 231 5.62 -13.42 -17.51
C PRO A 231 6.87 -14.13 -16.97
N LEU A 232 7.64 -13.44 -16.12
CA LEU A 232 8.81 -13.97 -15.41
C LEU A 232 8.48 -14.10 -13.91
N LEU A 233 7.40 -14.82 -13.63
CA LEU A 233 6.88 -15.04 -12.29
C LEU A 233 7.60 -16.23 -11.63
N ASN A 234 7.89 -16.09 -10.34
CA ASN A 234 8.42 -17.16 -9.51
C ASN A 234 7.40 -17.52 -8.42
N GLU A 235 6.91 -18.76 -8.42
CA GLU A 235 5.86 -19.24 -7.51
C GLU A 235 6.16 -19.01 -6.01
N GLN A 236 7.44 -19.01 -5.61
CA GLN A 236 7.81 -18.80 -4.21
C GLN A 236 7.90 -17.31 -3.84
N ARG A 237 8.42 -16.48 -4.75
CA ARG A 237 8.64 -15.05 -4.50
C ARG A 237 7.37 -14.23 -4.74
N ASP A 238 6.60 -14.62 -5.75
CA ASP A 238 5.50 -13.83 -6.30
C ASP A 238 4.13 -14.40 -5.92
N LYS A 239 4.07 -15.25 -4.88
CA LYS A 239 2.84 -15.94 -4.45
C LYS A 239 1.68 -14.99 -4.17
N GLU A 240 1.92 -13.94 -3.40
CA GLU A 240 0.89 -12.93 -3.07
C GLU A 240 0.41 -12.17 -4.31
N LEU A 241 1.28 -12.02 -5.31
CA LEU A 241 0.94 -11.38 -6.58
C LEU A 241 0.14 -12.33 -7.48
N LEU A 242 0.51 -13.61 -7.52
CA LEU A 242 -0.19 -14.67 -8.29
C LEU A 242 -1.65 -14.82 -7.85
N ASP A 243 -1.94 -14.70 -6.56
CA ASP A 243 -3.32 -14.78 -6.04
C ASP A 243 -4.22 -13.62 -6.49
N LEU A 244 -3.62 -12.50 -6.94
CA LEU A 244 -4.33 -11.29 -7.35
C LEU A 244 -4.35 -11.08 -8.87
N LEU A 245 -3.37 -11.63 -9.58
CA LEU A 245 -3.28 -11.50 -11.03
C LEU A 245 -4.36 -12.35 -11.72
N PRO A 246 -5.03 -11.81 -12.76
CA PRO A 246 -5.83 -12.63 -13.65
C PRO A 246 -5.00 -13.72 -14.32
N ASP A 247 -5.59 -14.89 -14.56
CA ASP A 247 -4.94 -16.06 -15.18
C ASP A 247 -4.19 -15.72 -16.48
N TYR A 248 -4.76 -14.83 -17.32
CA TYR A 248 -4.13 -14.44 -18.58
C TYR A 248 -2.85 -13.59 -18.42
N LEU A 249 -2.55 -13.07 -17.22
CA LEU A 249 -1.28 -12.40 -16.90
C LEU A 249 -0.25 -13.33 -16.24
N THR A 250 -0.64 -14.56 -15.91
CA THR A 250 0.28 -15.59 -15.39
C THR A 250 0.77 -16.52 -16.49
N GLU A 251 0.13 -16.49 -17.66
CA GLU A 251 0.49 -17.26 -18.86
C GLU A 251 1.07 -16.37 -19.98
N GLU A 252 1.70 -17.02 -20.96
CA GLU A 252 2.16 -16.36 -22.17
C GLU A 252 0.97 -16.02 -23.07
N ILE A 253 0.89 -14.76 -23.53
CA ILE A 253 -0.23 -14.30 -24.38
C ILE A 253 0.28 -13.53 -25.60
N TYR A 254 -0.51 -13.59 -26.66
CA TYR A 254 -0.26 -12.95 -27.95
C TYR A 254 -1.37 -11.95 -28.22
N PHE A 255 -1.03 -10.72 -28.57
CA PHE A 255 -2.03 -9.70 -28.90
C PHE A 255 -1.48 -8.69 -29.90
N PRO A 256 -2.34 -8.07 -30.75
CA PRO A 256 -1.89 -7.06 -31.70
C PRO A 256 -1.54 -5.75 -31.00
N ARG A 257 -0.62 -4.98 -31.59
CA ARG A 257 -0.17 -3.68 -31.07
C ARG A 257 -1.34 -2.73 -30.75
N GLY A 258 -2.41 -2.74 -31.54
CA GLY A 258 -3.62 -1.94 -31.27
C GLY A 258 -4.30 -2.23 -29.92
N GLN A 259 -4.01 -3.37 -29.29
CA GLN A 259 -4.50 -3.75 -27.96
C GLN A 259 -3.50 -3.48 -26.83
N ALA A 260 -2.26 -3.07 -27.13
CA ALA A 260 -1.21 -2.86 -26.14
C ALA A 260 -1.62 -1.88 -25.02
N ALA A 261 -2.34 -0.81 -25.36
CA ALA A 261 -2.85 0.13 -24.37
C ALA A 261 -3.86 -0.53 -23.41
N LYS A 262 -4.75 -1.38 -23.91
CA LYS A 262 -5.73 -2.12 -23.09
C LYS A 262 -5.02 -3.12 -22.18
N PHE A 263 -4.05 -3.85 -22.72
CA PHE A 263 -3.19 -4.74 -21.96
C PHE A 263 -2.52 -3.98 -20.80
N TYR A 264 -1.87 -2.86 -21.09
CA TYR A 264 -1.19 -2.05 -20.08
C TYR A 264 -2.16 -1.55 -18.98
N CYS A 265 -3.35 -1.05 -19.35
CA CYS A 265 -4.37 -0.68 -18.36
C CYS A 265 -4.73 -1.85 -17.43
N LYS A 266 -4.87 -3.07 -17.97
CA LYS A 266 -5.19 -4.26 -17.15
C LYS A 266 -4.06 -4.65 -16.20
N VAL A 267 -2.81 -4.50 -16.64
CA VAL A 267 -1.64 -4.71 -15.78
C VAL A 267 -1.67 -3.70 -14.63
N VAL A 268 -1.80 -2.40 -14.92
CA VAL A 268 -1.83 -1.34 -13.90
C VAL A 268 -2.98 -1.54 -12.91
N ASP A 269 -4.17 -1.88 -13.40
CA ASP A 269 -5.33 -2.16 -12.56
C ASP A 269 -5.04 -3.31 -11.59
N SER A 270 -4.44 -4.40 -12.07
CA SER A 270 -4.12 -5.57 -11.24
C SER A 270 -3.03 -5.26 -10.21
N MET A 271 -2.06 -4.42 -10.58
CA MET A 271 -0.97 -3.97 -9.70
C MET A 271 -1.37 -2.91 -8.67
N SER A 272 -2.54 -2.27 -8.86
CA SER A 272 -3.02 -1.14 -8.04
C SER A 272 -4.25 -1.46 -7.18
N LYS A 273 -5.00 -2.53 -7.51
CA LYS A 273 -6.21 -2.94 -6.78
C LYS A 273 -5.89 -3.22 -5.31
N ARG A 274 -6.68 -2.60 -4.43
CA ARG A 274 -6.52 -2.70 -2.98
C ARG A 274 -7.03 -4.06 -2.52
N ILE A 275 -6.20 -4.82 -1.81
CA ILE A 275 -6.64 -6.00 -1.06
C ILE A 275 -7.62 -5.49 0.00
N VAL A 276 -8.92 -5.67 -0.23
CA VAL A 276 -9.93 -5.59 0.82
C VAL A 276 -9.98 -6.98 1.41
N LEU A 277 -9.24 -7.20 2.49
CA LEU A 277 -9.52 -8.32 3.39
C LEU A 277 -10.91 -8.01 3.98
N GLU A 278 -11.96 -8.60 3.41
CA GLU A 278 -13.20 -8.78 4.16
C GLU A 278 -12.88 -9.83 5.23
N ASP A 279 -12.69 -9.36 6.47
CA ASP A 279 -12.65 -10.22 7.64
C ASP A 279 -14.04 -10.89 7.78
N GLU A 280 -14.14 -12.19 7.45
CA GLU A 280 -15.20 -13.08 7.94
C GLU A 280 -14.83 -13.69 9.30
#